data_AF-A0A9P6B2M1-F1
#
_entry.id   AF-A0A9P6B2M1-F1
#
_cell.length_a   1.000
_cell.length_b   1.000
_cell.length_c   1.000
_cell.angle_alpha   90.00
_cell.angle_beta   90.00
_cell.angle_gamma   90.00
#
_symmetry.space_group_name_H-M   'P 1'
#
loop_
_entity.id
_entity.type
_entity.pdbx_description
1 polymer ?
#
loop_
_entity_poly.entity_id
_entity_poly.type
_entity_poly.pdbx_seq_one_letter_code
_entity_poly.pdbx_strand_id
1 'polypeptide(L)' 'RLLFLPLYSPDFNPIEESFSCVKAWLCCHYNEEVDKLSPISFIQHACDTITAEKAHGWFRDSGY' A
#
# COMPACT_ATOMS: atom_id res chain seq x y z
N ARG A 1 -1.66 -2.45 -22.41
CA ARG A 1 -0.36 -1.91 -22.90
C ARG A 1 0.66 -2.16 -21.81
N LEU A 2 1.84 -2.68 -22.13
CA LEU A 2 2.94 -2.78 -21.17
C LEU A 2 3.75 -1.49 -21.18
N LEU A 3 4.19 -1.03 -20.02
CA LEU A 3 5.02 0.15 -19.83
C LEU A 3 6.38 -0.30 -19.27
N PHE A 4 7.46 0.30 -19.77
CA PHE A 4 8.81 0.02 -19.28
C PHE A 4 9.05 0.79 -17.99
N LEU A 5 9.52 0.09 -16.95
CA LEU A 5 9.96 0.67 -15.69
C LEU A 5 11.49 0.55 -15.60
N PRO A 6 12.24 1.66 -15.50
CA PRO A 6 13.69 1.59 -15.34
C PRO A 6 14.08 0.90 -14.02
N LEU A 7 15.25 0.26 -14.01
CA LEU A 7 15.80 -0.38 -12.81
C LEU A 7 15.97 0.64 -11.67
N TYR A 8 15.72 0.20 -10.43
CA TYR A 8 15.86 1.01 -9.22
C TYR A 8 15.12 2.36 -9.25
N SER A 9 13.96 2.41 -9.92
CA SER A 9 13.11 3.61 -9.98
C SER A 9 11.83 3.42 -9.17
N PRO A 10 11.92 3.31 -7.82
CA PRO A 10 10.74 3.14 -6.97
C PRO A 10 9.78 4.32 -7.09
N ASP A 11 10.30 5.53 -7.36
CA ASP A 11 9.50 6.75 -7.53
C ASP A 11 8.57 6.70 -8.76
N PHE A 12 8.79 5.78 -9.70
CA PHE A 12 7.92 5.59 -10.87
C PHE A 12 6.98 4.38 -10.73
N ASN A 13 6.92 3.79 -9.53
CA ASN A 13 6.12 2.60 -9.26
C ASN A 13 5.09 2.87 -8.16
N PRO A 14 3.80 3.06 -8.52
CA PRO A 14 2.76 3.45 -7.56
C PRO A 14 2.48 2.40 -6.48
N ILE A 15 2.97 1.16 -6.66
CA ILE A 15 2.84 0.12 -5.64
C ILE A 15 3.64 0.44 -4.37
N GLU A 16 4.73 1.20 -4.46
CA GLU A 16 5.59 1.53 -3.32
C GLU A 16 4.82 2.34 -2.26
N GLU A 17 4.02 3.31 -2.70
CA GLU A 17 3.16 4.10 -1.82
C GLU A 17 2.03 3.25 -1.23
N SER A 18 1.47 2.32 -2.02
CA SER A 18 0.45 1.38 -1.53
C SER A 18 0.99 0.47 -0.42
N PHE A 19 2.21 -0.07 -0.58
CA PHE A 19 2.85 -0.87 0.46
C PHE A 19 3.21 -0.05 1.68
N SER A 20 3.64 1.20 1.49
CA SER A 20 3.91 2.13 2.58
C SER A 20 2.63 2.41 3.39
N CYS A 21 1.49 2.61 2.72
CA CYS A 21 0.18 2.79 3.36
C CYS A 21 -0.22 1.57 4.20
N VAL A 22 -0.14 0.37 3.62
CA VAL A 22 -0.45 -0.89 4.32
C VAL A 22 0.47 -1.09 5.53
N LYS A 23 1.79 -0.90 5.35
CA LYS A 23 2.77 -1.05 6.42
C LYS A 23 2.53 -0.06 7.55
N ALA A 24 2.26 1.21 7.24
CA ALA A 24 1.96 2.23 8.23
C ALA A 24 0.74 1.84 9.07
N TRP A 25 -0.33 1.36 8.42
CA TRP A 25 -1.51 0.90 9.14
C TRP A 25 -1.22 -0.29 10.04
N LEU A 26 -0.49 -1.30 9.55
CA LEU A 26 -0.10 -2.47 10.33
C LEU A 26 0.70 -2.06 11.57
N CYS A 27 1.68 -1.17 11.42
CA CYS A 27 2.48 -0.68 12.55
C CYS A 27 1.64 0.07 13.59
N CYS A 28 0.66 0.85 13.17
CA CYS A 28 -0.22 1.58 14.08
C CYS A 28 -1.16 0.67 14.88
N HIS A 29 -1.63 -0.43 14.28
CA HIS A 29 -2.68 -1.27 14.88
C HIS A 29 -2.16 -2.60 15.44
N TYR A 30 -0.87 -2.90 15.28
CA TYR A 30 -0.28 -4.19 15.67
C TYR A 30 -0.59 -4.55 17.13
N ASN A 31 -0.32 -3.64 18.07
CA ASN A 31 -0.51 -3.93 19.50
C ASN A 31 -1.98 -4.11 19.91
N GLU A 32 -2.92 -3.53 19.15
CA GLU A 32 -4.34 -3.55 19.49
C GLU A 32 -5.03 -4.79 18.91
N GLU A 33 -4.56 -5.30 17.77
CA GLU A 33 -5.31 -6.22 16.93
C GLU A 33 -4.60 -7.57 16.68
N VAL A 34 -3.30 -7.70 16.99
CA VAL A 34 -2.52 -8.92 16.69
C VAL A 34 -3.07 -10.18 17.34
N ASP A 35 -3.65 -10.07 18.54
CA ASP A 35 -4.23 -11.20 19.27
C ASP A 35 -5.72 -11.42 18.98
N LYS A 36 -6.38 -10.47 18.29
CA LYS A 36 -7.82 -10.50 18.00
C LYS A 36 -8.13 -11.08 16.62
N LEU A 37 -7.21 -10.92 15.68
CA LEU A 37 -7.40 -11.26 14.28
C LEU A 37 -6.39 -12.30 13.83
N SER A 38 -6.79 -13.13 12.87
CA SER A 38 -5.80 -13.94 12.15
C SER A 38 -4.84 -13.01 11.39
N PRO A 39 -3.57 -13.39 11.18
CA PRO A 39 -2.63 -12.59 10.41
C PRO A 39 -3.13 -12.21 9.01
N ILE A 40 -3.89 -13.11 8.36
CA ILE A 40 -4.48 -12.84 7.04
C ILE A 40 -5.56 -11.77 7.14
N SER A 41 -6.47 -11.86 8.10
CA SER A 41 -7.52 -10.86 8.32
C SER A 41 -6.93 -9.49 8.67
N PHE A 42 -5.85 -9.47 9.46
CA PHE A 42 -5.17 -8.23 9.82
C PHE A 42 -4.54 -7.53 8.60
N ILE A 43 -3.92 -8.30 7.69
CA ILE A 43 -3.42 -7.77 6.41
C ILE A 43 -4.56 -7.31 5.52
N GLN A 44 -5.69 -8.05 5.46
CA GLN A 44 -6.86 -7.64 4.68
C GLN A 44 -7.40 -6.28 5.14
N HIS A 45 -7.55 -6.07 6.46
CA HIS A 45 -7.96 -4.77 7.00
C HIS A 45 -6.98 -3.65 6.67
N ALA A 46 -5.68 -3.93 6.66
CA ALA A 46 -4.68 -2.96 6.23
C ALA A 46 -4.85 -2.59 4.74
N CYS A 47 -5.14 -3.58 3.89
CA CYS A 47 -5.43 -3.35 2.46
C CYS A 47 -6.72 -2.55 2.25
N ASP A 48 -7.73 -2.69 3.11
CA ASP A 48 -8.98 -1.91 3.03
C ASP A 48 -8.76 -0.39 3.19
N THR A 49 -7.59 0.02 3.70
CA THR A 49 -7.20 1.44 3.79
C THR A 49 -6.81 2.06 2.45
N ILE A 50 -6.63 1.24 1.41
CA ILE A 50 -6.32 1.68 0.04
C ILE A 50 -7.64 2.13 -0.61
N THR A 51 -7.85 3.45 -0.65
CA THR A 51 -9.02 4.03 -1.33
C THR A 51 -8.71 4.33 -2.80
N ALA A 52 -9.75 4.46 -3.62
CA ALA A 52 -9.60 4.88 -5.01
C ALA A 52 -8.91 6.25 -5.13
N GLU A 53 -9.21 7.18 -4.22
CA GLU A 53 -8.58 8.50 -4.17
C GLU A 53 -7.07 8.42 -3.94
N LYS A 54 -6.63 7.59 -2.96
CA LYS A 54 -5.21 7.33 -2.72
C LYS A 54 -4.55 6.72 -3.95
N ALA A 55 -5.17 5.69 -4.54
CA ALA A 55 -4.65 5.04 -5.74
C ALA A 55 -4.44 6.05 -6.88
N HIS A 56 -5.44 6.90 -7.16
CA HIS A 56 -5.30 7.96 -8.16
C HIS A 56 -4.17 8.94 -7.85
N GLY A 57 -3.99 9.30 -6.57
CA GLY A 57 -2.86 10.10 -6.11
C GLY A 57 -1.51 9.45 -6.44
N TRP A 58 -1.34 8.18 -6.09
CA TRP A 58 -0.08 7.45 -6.28
C TRP A 58 0.28 7.25 -7.75
N PHE A 59 -0.72 6.98 -8.61
CA PHE A 59 -0.48 6.93 -10.05
C PHE A 59 0.00 8.28 -10.59
N ARG A 60 -0.63 9.38 -10.18
CA ARG A 60 -0.21 10.73 -10.58
C ARG A 60 1.21 11.05 -10.08
N ASP A 61 1.50 10.73 -8.82
CA ASP A 61 2.78 11.03 -8.19
C ASP A 61 3.92 10.19 -8.83
N SER A 62 3.58 8.99 -9.34
CA SER A 62 4.47 8.15 -10.17
C SER A 62 4.50 8.52 -11.67
N GLY A 63 3.78 9.56 -12.10
CA GLY A 63 3.82 10.10 -13.47
C GLY A 63 2.84 9.49 -14.48
N TYR A 64 1.73 8.89 -14.02
CA TYR A 64 0.68 8.27 -14.85
C TYR A 64 -0.64 9.06 -14.89
#